data_AF-V5WEQ1-F1
#
_entry.id   AF-V5WEQ1-F1
#
_cell.length_a   1.000
_cell.length_b   1.000
_cell.length_c   1.000
_cell.angle_alpha   90.00
_cell.angle_beta   90.00
_cell.angle_gamma   90.00
#
_symmetry.space_group_name_H-M   'P 1'
#
loop_
_entity.id
_entity.type
_entity.pdbx_description
1 polymer ?
#
loop_
_entity_poly.entity_id
_entity_poly.type
_entity_poly.pdbx_seq_one_letter_code
_entity_poly.pdbx_strand_id
1 'polypeptide(L)'
;MKPAGNRNIILLIILSVFFFPVLYAQDLGISVEDLRIEQSLEGGYYLYVRNKADIESIILTESTEDPEREVASYTLRNPEYHPENGDEKRILDGEILEDDTLHFLLDSTPVPDDQFGSAFRIFIPYVVIYGYDWSRQGEIQVLDGTYLSVRSFELPYADYRGAFQDNPFIIRVSQRPSPGPPEGNYMEETVESFSRIAEDTSGKVLYSQGEEDILTRIEEILSDEEGRQLDLVIALDSTQSMENDMPYLRDHLGDLIERTTTGFDRVRIGFVYYRDYLEEYLYRISDFQTGTDVVGDVLARIRPTGGRDIPEAVNEALYAALENFAWMADNRKIILIGDAPPHPRPRGKITAEMVKEAASENDVAVHVIILPH
;
A
#
# COMPACT_ATOMS: atom_id res chain seq x y z
N MET A 1 -6.26 -60.16 -82.89
CA MET A 1 -6.97 -58.86 -82.82
C MET A 1 -8.30 -59.05 -82.11
N LYS A 2 -8.62 -58.09 -81.21
CA LYS A 2 -9.79 -57.94 -80.32
C LYS A 2 -9.79 -58.74 -78.99
N PRO A 3 -10.23 -58.11 -77.88
CA PRO A 3 -9.34 -57.89 -76.72
C PRO A 3 -9.89 -58.40 -75.39
N ALA A 4 -9.01 -58.34 -74.38
CA ALA A 4 -9.19 -58.78 -72.99
C ALA A 4 -10.31 -58.06 -72.24
N GLY A 5 -11.11 -58.83 -71.48
CA GLY A 5 -12.05 -58.33 -70.50
C GLY A 5 -11.41 -58.31 -69.11
N ASN A 6 -10.94 -57.14 -68.69
CA ASN A 6 -10.52 -56.86 -67.31
C ASN A 6 -11.76 -56.89 -66.39
N ARG A 7 -11.79 -57.82 -65.42
CA ARG A 7 -12.70 -57.73 -64.28
C ARG A 7 -12.05 -56.84 -63.22
N ASN A 8 -12.47 -55.58 -63.16
CA ASN A 8 -12.11 -54.68 -62.07
C ASN A 8 -12.88 -55.10 -60.80
N ILE A 9 -12.15 -55.60 -59.80
CA ILE A 9 -12.64 -55.72 -58.43
C ILE A 9 -12.52 -54.32 -57.82
N ILE A 10 -13.66 -53.67 -57.57
CA ILE A 10 -13.70 -52.42 -56.81
C ILE A 10 -13.54 -52.80 -55.34
N LEU A 11 -12.34 -52.60 -54.80
CA LEU A 11 -12.10 -52.66 -53.36
C LEU A 11 -12.57 -51.33 -52.76
N LEU A 12 -13.73 -51.34 -52.10
CA LEU A 12 -14.23 -50.19 -51.35
C LEU A 12 -13.40 -50.05 -50.07
N ILE A 13 -12.39 -49.19 -50.06
CA ILE A 13 -11.66 -48.83 -48.84
C ILE A 13 -12.54 -47.85 -48.07
N ILE A 14 -13.22 -48.33 -47.03
CA ILE A 14 -13.86 -47.47 -46.03
C ILE A 14 -12.71 -46.88 -45.19
N LEU A 15 -12.36 -45.62 -45.46
CA LEU A 15 -11.44 -44.86 -44.63
C LEU A 15 -12.18 -44.46 -43.35
N SER A 16 -12.07 -45.27 -42.31
CA SER A 16 -12.53 -44.90 -40.97
C SER A 16 -11.62 -43.80 -40.42
N VAL A 17 -12.08 -42.56 -40.51
CA VAL A 17 -11.47 -41.40 -39.84
C VAL A 17 -11.72 -41.58 -38.34
N PHE A 18 -10.69 -41.99 -37.60
CA PHE A 18 -10.72 -41.92 -36.14
C PHE A 18 -10.61 -40.46 -35.72
N PHE A 19 -11.72 -39.88 -35.30
CA PHE A 19 -11.73 -38.61 -34.57
C PHE A 19 -11.16 -38.92 -33.17
N PHE A 20 -9.87 -38.65 -32.97
CA PHE A 20 -9.34 -38.55 -31.61
C PHE A 20 -9.83 -37.20 -31.07
N PRO A 21 -10.67 -37.14 -30.03
CA PRO A 21 -10.92 -35.88 -29.36
C PRO A 21 -9.57 -35.37 -28.86
N VAL A 22 -9.19 -34.17 -29.28
CA VAL A 22 -8.10 -33.45 -28.63
C VAL A 22 -8.61 -33.17 -27.22
N LEU A 23 -8.09 -33.91 -26.25
CA LEU A 23 -8.24 -33.57 -24.84
C LEU A 23 -7.45 -32.28 -24.63
N TYR A 24 -8.15 -31.14 -24.66
CA TYR A 24 -7.60 -29.89 -24.15
C TYR A 24 -7.44 -30.08 -22.64
N ALA A 25 -6.19 -30.11 -22.19
CA ALA A 25 -5.89 -30.04 -20.77
C ALA A 25 -6.20 -28.62 -20.33
N GLN A 26 -7.10 -28.50 -19.36
CA GLN A 26 -7.50 -27.22 -18.82
C GLN A 26 -6.31 -26.52 -18.17
N ASP A 27 -6.07 -25.26 -18.54
CA ASP A 27 -4.95 -24.46 -18.07
C ASP A 27 -5.40 -23.40 -17.06
N LEU A 28 -5.50 -23.82 -15.80
CA LEU A 28 -5.78 -22.95 -14.66
C LEU A 28 -4.51 -22.30 -14.08
N GLY A 29 -3.34 -22.53 -14.68
CA GLY A 29 -2.09 -21.98 -14.21
C GLY A 29 -2.01 -20.47 -14.43
N ILE A 30 -1.54 -19.75 -13.42
CA ILE A 30 -1.20 -18.33 -13.50
C ILE A 30 0.31 -18.21 -13.29
N SER A 31 0.99 -17.49 -14.16
CA SER A 31 2.41 -17.16 -13.99
C SER A 31 2.61 -15.69 -13.61
N VAL A 32 3.86 -15.30 -13.34
CA VAL A 32 4.19 -13.91 -12.98
C VAL A 32 3.88 -12.95 -14.14
N GLU A 33 3.99 -13.41 -15.39
CA GLU A 33 3.68 -12.64 -16.60
C GLU A 33 2.17 -12.40 -16.82
N ASP A 34 1.33 -13.10 -16.06
CA ASP A 34 -0.12 -12.94 -16.04
C ASP A 34 -0.60 -12.00 -14.92
N LEU A 35 0.32 -11.48 -14.11
CA LEU A 35 0.02 -10.64 -12.96
C LEU A 35 0.58 -9.22 -13.11
N ARG A 36 -0.18 -8.26 -12.60
CA ARG A 36 0.28 -6.90 -12.33
C ARG A 36 -0.33 -6.43 -11.03
N ILE A 37 0.47 -5.91 -10.11
CA ILE A 37 0.00 -5.27 -8.89
C ILE A 37 0.37 -3.79 -8.94
N GLU A 38 -0.59 -2.94 -8.61
CA GLU A 38 -0.44 -1.49 -8.65
C GLU A 38 -0.92 -0.92 -7.32
N GLN A 39 -0.18 0.03 -6.77
CA GLN A 39 -0.60 0.75 -5.59
C GLN A 39 -1.77 1.68 -5.93
N SER A 40 -2.71 1.81 -5.00
CA SER A 40 -3.89 2.68 -5.13
C SER A 40 -3.84 3.81 -4.11
N LEU A 41 -4.32 4.99 -4.53
CA LEU A 41 -4.58 6.13 -3.65
C LEU A 41 -5.73 5.86 -2.66
N GLU A 42 -6.53 4.82 -2.92
CA GLU A 42 -7.65 4.36 -2.08
C GLU A 42 -7.21 3.54 -0.85
N GLY A 43 -5.90 3.40 -0.59
CA GLY A 43 -5.43 2.70 0.60
C GLY A 43 -5.21 1.19 0.42
N GLY A 44 -4.42 0.82 -0.58
CA GLY A 44 -4.13 -0.60 -0.85
C GLY A 44 -3.55 -0.82 -2.23
N TYR A 45 -3.88 -1.97 -2.82
CA TYR A 45 -3.38 -2.39 -4.13
C TYR A 45 -4.49 -2.90 -5.03
N TYR A 46 -4.40 -2.62 -6.33
CA TYR A 46 -5.12 -3.35 -7.36
C TYR A 46 -4.27 -4.50 -7.89
N LEU A 47 -4.76 -5.73 -7.73
CA LEU A 47 -4.21 -6.91 -8.37
C LEU A 47 -4.98 -7.18 -9.66
N TYR A 48 -4.26 -7.16 -10.77
CA TYR A 48 -4.75 -7.55 -12.08
C TYR A 48 -4.22 -8.95 -12.41
N VAL A 49 -5.13 -9.83 -12.83
CA VAL A 49 -4.81 -11.19 -13.28
C VAL A 49 -5.35 -11.37 -14.69
N ARG A 50 -4.51 -11.72 -15.66
CA ARG A 50 -4.94 -11.96 -17.04
C ARG A 50 -6.10 -12.95 -17.07
N ASN A 51 -7.20 -12.55 -17.70
CA ASN A 51 -8.34 -13.43 -17.92
C ASN A 51 -8.01 -14.43 -19.05
N LYS A 52 -7.61 -15.65 -18.66
CA LYS A 52 -7.34 -16.77 -19.58
C LYS A 52 -8.64 -17.52 -19.86
N ALA A 53 -8.73 -18.13 -21.04
CA ALA A 53 -9.96 -18.76 -21.53
C ALA A 53 -10.52 -19.88 -20.63
N ASP A 54 -9.67 -20.56 -19.86
CA ASP A 54 -10.07 -21.67 -18.99
C ASP A 54 -10.35 -21.22 -17.54
N ILE A 55 -10.18 -19.93 -17.22
CA ILE A 55 -10.38 -19.34 -15.89
C ILE A 55 -11.60 -18.43 -15.93
N GLU A 56 -12.63 -18.78 -15.17
CA GLU A 56 -13.89 -18.03 -15.08
C GLU A 56 -14.03 -17.24 -13.78
N SER A 57 -13.24 -17.56 -12.75
CA SER A 57 -13.11 -16.71 -11.55
C SER A 57 -11.80 -16.94 -10.81
N ILE A 58 -11.43 -15.96 -9.98
CA ILE A 58 -10.27 -15.99 -9.10
C ILE A 58 -10.63 -15.54 -7.68
N ILE A 59 -9.80 -15.94 -6.72
CA ILE A 59 -9.97 -15.63 -5.30
C ILE A 59 -8.63 -15.68 -4.60
N LEU A 60 -8.42 -14.78 -3.64
CA LEU A 60 -7.20 -14.73 -2.86
C LEU A 60 -7.34 -15.53 -1.58
N THR A 61 -6.31 -16.33 -1.28
CA THR A 61 -6.27 -17.20 -0.12
C THR A 61 -4.97 -17.02 0.66
N GLU A 62 -5.03 -17.20 1.98
CA GLU A 62 -3.86 -17.05 2.86
C GLU A 62 -2.83 -18.19 2.70
N SER A 63 -3.23 -19.33 2.16
CA SER A 63 -2.39 -20.50 1.91
C SER A 63 -2.91 -21.32 0.73
N THR A 64 -2.11 -22.28 0.24
CA THR A 64 -2.60 -23.29 -0.72
C THR A 64 -3.47 -24.33 -0.01
N GLU A 65 -4.27 -25.09 -0.76
CA GLU A 65 -4.99 -26.25 -0.24
C GLU A 65 -3.98 -27.24 0.37
N ASP A 66 -4.30 -27.72 1.56
CA ASP A 66 -3.60 -28.85 2.15
C ASP A 66 -3.88 -30.11 1.30
N PRO A 67 -2.85 -30.79 0.76
CA PRO A 67 -3.04 -31.99 -0.05
C PRO A 67 -3.85 -33.10 0.65
N GLU A 68 -3.75 -33.20 1.97
CA GLU A 68 -4.49 -34.18 2.78
C GLU A 68 -5.84 -33.64 3.28
N ARG A 69 -6.12 -32.35 3.03
CA ARG A 69 -7.33 -31.62 3.44
C ARG A 69 -7.60 -31.67 4.94
N GLU A 70 -6.54 -31.74 5.75
CA GLU A 70 -6.64 -31.70 7.21
C GLU A 70 -6.77 -30.26 7.72
N VAL A 71 -6.15 -29.31 7.01
CA VAL A 71 -6.19 -27.88 7.34
C VAL A 71 -6.90 -27.08 6.25
N ALA A 72 -7.89 -26.28 6.65
CA ALA A 72 -8.57 -25.37 5.74
C ALA A 72 -7.67 -24.19 5.35
N SER A 73 -7.57 -23.92 4.05
CA SER A 73 -7.10 -22.66 3.48
C SER A 73 -8.26 -21.66 3.44
N TYR A 74 -8.10 -20.47 4.01
CA TYR A 74 -9.18 -19.47 4.02
C TYR A 74 -9.04 -18.44 2.92
N THR A 75 -10.18 -18.01 2.40
CA THR A 75 -10.26 -16.82 1.54
C THR A 75 -9.98 -15.56 2.35
N LEU A 76 -9.19 -14.66 1.77
CA LEU A 76 -8.96 -13.33 2.28
C LEU A 76 -10.20 -12.44 2.07
N ARG A 77 -10.52 -11.61 3.05
CA ARG A 77 -11.62 -10.63 2.97
C ARG A 77 -11.10 -9.24 3.26
N ASN A 78 -11.73 -8.25 2.62
CA ASN A 78 -11.64 -6.87 3.03
C ASN A 78 -12.46 -6.70 4.33
N PRO A 79 -11.89 -6.15 5.41
CA PRO A 79 -12.66 -5.83 6.62
C PRO A 79 -13.72 -4.74 6.39
N GLU A 80 -13.55 -3.93 5.36
CA GLU A 80 -14.45 -2.85 4.99
C GLU A 80 -15.05 -3.08 3.59
N TYR A 81 -16.20 -2.49 3.32
CA TYR A 81 -16.82 -2.61 2.01
C TYR A 81 -16.00 -1.83 0.96
N HIS A 82 -15.71 -2.48 -0.16
CA HIS A 82 -15.14 -1.84 -1.34
C HIS A 82 -15.87 -2.34 -2.59
N PRO A 83 -16.33 -1.47 -3.49
CA PRO A 83 -17.18 -1.87 -4.62
C PRO A 83 -16.51 -2.86 -5.59
N GLU A 84 -15.18 -2.87 -5.68
CA GLU A 84 -14.46 -3.81 -6.55
C GLU A 84 -14.67 -5.28 -6.15
N ASN A 85 -14.92 -5.57 -4.87
CA ASN A 85 -15.01 -6.94 -4.37
C ASN A 85 -16.29 -7.23 -3.57
N GLY A 86 -16.88 -6.21 -2.95
CA GLY A 86 -18.00 -6.34 -2.02
C GLY A 86 -19.31 -6.78 -2.66
N ASP A 87 -19.49 -6.52 -3.96
CA ASP A 87 -20.70 -6.88 -4.71
C ASP A 87 -20.60 -8.24 -5.44
N GLU A 88 -19.42 -8.86 -5.39
CA GLU A 88 -19.14 -10.06 -6.16
C GLU A 88 -19.75 -11.30 -5.49
N LYS A 89 -20.42 -12.14 -6.29
CA LYS A 89 -21.13 -13.31 -5.77
C LYS A 89 -20.15 -14.44 -5.48
N ARG A 90 -20.48 -15.21 -4.45
CA ARG A 90 -19.75 -16.42 -4.08
C ARG A 90 -20.68 -17.63 -4.01
N ILE A 91 -20.20 -18.76 -4.52
CA ILE A 91 -20.85 -20.06 -4.31
C ILE A 91 -20.07 -20.86 -3.27
N LEU A 92 -20.76 -21.42 -2.28
CA LEU A 92 -20.20 -22.34 -1.29
C LEU A 92 -21.14 -23.52 -1.12
N ASP A 93 -20.61 -24.73 -1.21
CA ASP A 93 -21.39 -25.98 -1.20
C ASP A 93 -22.54 -26.02 -2.24
N GLY A 94 -22.35 -25.33 -3.37
CA GLY A 94 -23.29 -25.29 -4.50
C GLY A 94 -24.42 -24.27 -4.37
N GLU A 95 -24.48 -23.53 -3.27
CA GLU A 95 -25.45 -22.45 -3.02
C GLU A 95 -24.77 -21.09 -3.09
N ILE A 96 -25.52 -20.06 -3.52
CA ILE A 96 -25.02 -18.68 -3.46
C ILE A 96 -25.01 -18.25 -1.99
N LEU A 97 -23.90 -17.68 -1.56
CA LEU A 97 -23.78 -17.09 -0.24
C LEU A 97 -24.49 -15.72 -0.23
N GLU A 98 -25.52 -15.59 0.60
CA GLU A 98 -26.34 -14.36 0.72
C GLU A 98 -25.85 -13.39 1.81
N ASP A 99 -24.67 -13.63 2.38
CA ASP A 99 -24.08 -12.78 3.43
C ASP A 99 -23.33 -11.60 2.80
N ASP A 100 -23.96 -10.42 2.84
CA ASP A 100 -23.41 -9.17 2.32
C ASP A 100 -22.36 -8.52 3.22
N THR A 101 -22.12 -9.08 4.42
CA THR A 101 -21.09 -8.61 5.37
C THR A 101 -19.72 -9.23 5.11
N LEU A 102 -19.63 -10.25 4.26
CA LEU A 102 -18.39 -10.95 3.95
C LEU A 102 -17.81 -10.47 2.61
N HIS A 103 -16.93 -9.47 2.67
CA HIS A 103 -16.33 -8.86 1.48
C HIS A 103 -15.13 -9.68 0.99
N PHE A 104 -15.38 -10.78 0.28
CA PHE A 104 -14.32 -11.67 -0.21
C PHE A 104 -13.48 -11.03 -1.30
N LEU A 105 -12.16 -11.22 -1.23
CA LEU A 105 -11.25 -10.87 -2.31
C LEU A 105 -11.36 -11.91 -3.43
N LEU A 106 -12.40 -11.74 -4.23
CA LEU A 106 -12.86 -12.61 -5.31
C LEU A 106 -13.26 -11.75 -6.49
N ASP A 107 -13.06 -12.26 -7.70
CA ASP A 107 -13.57 -11.66 -8.92
C ASP A 107 -13.96 -12.75 -9.94
N SER A 108 -15.16 -12.62 -10.51
CA SER A 108 -15.67 -13.45 -11.63
C SER A 108 -16.10 -12.61 -12.82
N THR A 109 -15.84 -11.29 -12.78
CA THR A 109 -16.33 -10.33 -13.77
C THR A 109 -15.14 -9.57 -14.39
N PRO A 110 -14.41 -10.19 -15.33
CA PRO A 110 -13.26 -9.55 -15.95
C PRO A 110 -13.58 -8.20 -16.58
N VAL A 111 -12.65 -7.26 -16.43
CA VAL A 111 -12.72 -5.93 -17.02
C VAL A 111 -11.70 -5.79 -18.15
N PRO A 112 -11.96 -4.89 -19.13
CA PRO A 112 -10.94 -4.54 -20.13
C PRO A 112 -9.66 -4.01 -19.46
N ASP A 113 -8.51 -4.43 -19.96
CA ASP A 113 -7.20 -4.00 -19.45
C ASP A 113 -6.22 -3.71 -20.59
N ASP A 114 -5.42 -2.65 -20.46
CA ASP A 114 -4.50 -2.20 -21.52
C ASP A 114 -3.33 -3.17 -21.76
N GLN A 115 -2.89 -3.90 -20.74
CA GLN A 115 -1.74 -4.82 -20.83
C GLN A 115 -2.18 -6.23 -21.19
N PHE A 116 -3.30 -6.68 -20.64
CA PHE A 116 -3.78 -8.05 -20.74
C PHE A 116 -4.94 -8.22 -21.73
N GLY A 117 -5.55 -7.12 -22.19
CA GLY A 117 -6.77 -7.10 -23.00
C GLY A 117 -8.03 -7.29 -22.14
N SER A 118 -8.02 -8.33 -21.30
CA SER A 118 -9.04 -8.63 -20.29
C SER A 118 -8.35 -9.13 -19.03
N ALA A 119 -8.77 -8.64 -17.86
CA ALA A 119 -8.20 -9.03 -16.58
C ALA A 119 -9.28 -9.13 -15.52
N PHE A 120 -9.12 -10.10 -14.62
CA PHE A 120 -9.75 -10.03 -13.31
C PHE A 120 -9.05 -8.94 -12.50
N ARG A 121 -9.80 -8.20 -11.69
CA ARG A 121 -9.30 -7.09 -10.88
C ARG A 121 -9.81 -7.22 -9.45
N ILE A 122 -8.89 -7.23 -8.50
CA ILE A 122 -9.20 -7.31 -7.06
C ILE A 122 -8.53 -6.14 -6.35
N PHE A 123 -9.30 -5.41 -5.54
CA PHE A 123 -8.74 -4.44 -4.60
C PHE A 123 -8.32 -5.17 -3.31
N ILE A 124 -7.07 -4.97 -2.90
CA ILE A 124 -6.48 -5.57 -1.72
C ILE A 124 -6.15 -4.43 -0.74
N PRO A 125 -6.89 -4.25 0.37
CA PRO A 125 -6.54 -3.25 1.38
C PRO A 125 -5.23 -3.63 2.09
N TYR A 126 -4.59 -2.67 2.76
CA TYR A 126 -3.39 -2.94 3.56
C TYR A 126 -3.60 -3.93 4.71
N VAL A 127 -4.84 -4.15 5.15
CA VAL A 127 -5.18 -5.17 6.15
C VAL A 127 -6.31 -6.03 5.61
N VAL A 128 -6.06 -7.33 5.50
CA VAL A 128 -7.05 -8.34 5.13
C VAL A 128 -7.30 -9.28 6.30
N ILE A 129 -8.50 -9.86 6.34
CA ILE A 129 -8.87 -10.84 7.37
C ILE A 129 -9.14 -12.20 6.75
N TYR A 130 -8.95 -13.27 7.52
CA TYR A 130 -9.26 -14.63 7.10
C TYR A 130 -9.84 -15.45 8.24
N GLY A 131 -10.56 -16.52 7.91
CA GLY A 131 -11.12 -17.44 8.90
C GLY A 131 -12.42 -16.94 9.55
N TYR A 132 -12.81 -17.56 10.66
CA TYR A 132 -14.05 -17.25 11.38
C TYR A 132 -13.87 -17.47 12.88
N ASP A 133 -14.74 -16.88 13.70
CA ASP A 133 -14.67 -16.95 15.17
C ASP A 133 -14.67 -18.37 15.75
N TRP A 134 -15.32 -19.30 15.05
CA TRP A 134 -15.39 -20.71 15.45
C TRP A 134 -14.24 -21.55 14.89
N SER A 135 -13.28 -20.95 14.19
CA SER A 135 -12.16 -21.66 13.56
C SER A 135 -10.84 -20.89 13.68
N ARG A 136 -9.79 -21.36 12.99
CA ARG A 136 -8.59 -20.55 12.81
C ARG A 136 -8.97 -19.26 12.07
N GLN A 137 -8.51 -18.13 12.57
CA GLN A 137 -8.72 -16.81 11.99
C GLN A 137 -7.59 -15.86 12.33
N GLY A 138 -7.49 -14.75 11.59
CA GLY A 138 -6.52 -13.70 11.85
C GLY A 138 -6.58 -12.56 10.85
N GLU A 139 -5.74 -11.56 11.09
CA GLU A 139 -5.47 -10.46 10.17
C GLU A 139 -4.10 -10.65 9.52
N ILE A 140 -3.95 -10.18 8.29
CA ILE A 140 -2.68 -10.10 7.56
C ILE A 140 -2.53 -8.66 7.09
N GLN A 141 -1.39 -8.06 7.42
CA GLN A 141 -1.00 -6.80 6.82
C GLN A 141 -0.34 -7.08 5.47
N VAL A 142 -0.93 -6.58 4.39
CA VAL A 142 -0.47 -6.78 3.02
C VAL A 142 0.55 -5.69 2.67
N LEU A 143 1.78 -6.14 2.45
CA LEU A 143 3.00 -5.36 2.28
C LEU A 143 3.92 -6.01 1.23
N ASP A 144 5.00 -5.34 0.82
CA ASP A 144 6.04 -5.93 -0.03
C ASP A 144 6.62 -7.19 0.64
N GLY A 145 6.61 -8.31 -0.08
CA GLY A 145 7.02 -9.61 0.45
C GLY A 145 5.93 -10.44 1.10
N THR A 146 4.68 -9.96 1.14
CA THR A 146 3.55 -10.76 1.62
C THR A 146 3.27 -11.92 0.68
N TYR A 147 3.10 -13.11 1.27
CA TYR A 147 2.66 -14.29 0.53
C TYR A 147 1.14 -14.27 0.34
N LEU A 148 0.67 -14.63 -0.84
CA LEU A 148 -0.73 -14.97 -1.11
C LEU A 148 -0.83 -16.08 -2.16
N SER A 149 -1.93 -16.81 -2.18
CA SER A 149 -2.25 -17.73 -3.27
C SER A 149 -3.45 -17.21 -4.06
N VAL A 150 -3.26 -17.03 -5.37
CA VAL A 150 -4.35 -16.78 -6.32
C VAL A 150 -4.91 -18.14 -6.72
N ARG A 151 -6.09 -18.47 -6.21
CA ARG A 151 -6.78 -19.69 -6.63
C ARG A 151 -7.67 -19.37 -7.82
N SER A 152 -7.43 -20.04 -8.94
CA SER A 152 -8.19 -19.91 -10.18
C SER A 152 -9.19 -21.05 -10.31
N PHE A 153 -10.34 -20.75 -10.93
CA PHE A 153 -11.46 -21.68 -11.05
C PHE A 153 -11.92 -21.82 -12.50
N GLU A 154 -12.30 -23.04 -12.86
CA GLU A 154 -13.01 -23.37 -14.10
C GLU A 154 -14.36 -22.66 -14.21
N LEU A 155 -15.02 -22.47 -13.07
CA LEU A 155 -16.38 -21.98 -12.98
C LEU A 155 -16.39 -20.58 -12.36
N PRO A 156 -17.41 -19.76 -12.67
CA PRO A 156 -17.56 -18.45 -12.04
C PRO A 156 -17.86 -18.58 -10.54
N TYR A 157 -17.71 -17.48 -9.80
CA TYR A 157 -18.10 -17.33 -8.39
C TYR A 157 -17.34 -18.22 -7.40
N ALA A 158 -16.09 -18.59 -7.74
CA ALA A 158 -15.24 -19.52 -7.01
C ALA A 158 -15.95 -20.85 -6.66
N ASP A 159 -16.67 -21.40 -7.64
CA ASP A 159 -17.46 -22.61 -7.46
C ASP A 159 -16.60 -23.88 -7.48
N TYR A 160 -16.44 -24.49 -6.30
CA TYR A 160 -15.68 -25.73 -6.06
C TYR A 160 -16.27 -26.99 -6.71
N ARG A 161 -17.41 -26.90 -7.41
CA ARG A 161 -17.93 -28.02 -8.21
C ARG A 161 -17.10 -28.26 -9.48
N GLY A 162 -16.37 -27.24 -9.95
CA GLY A 162 -15.44 -27.32 -11.07
C GLY A 162 -13.99 -27.58 -10.63
N ALA A 163 -13.08 -27.67 -11.60
CA ALA A 163 -11.65 -27.71 -11.30
C ALA A 163 -11.16 -26.36 -10.75
N PHE A 164 -10.16 -26.40 -9.87
CA PHE A 164 -9.45 -25.21 -9.41
C PHE A 164 -7.95 -25.49 -9.30
N GLN A 165 -7.14 -24.44 -9.26
CA GLN A 165 -5.70 -24.54 -9.03
C GLN A 165 -5.21 -23.40 -8.13
N ASP A 166 -4.36 -23.73 -7.16
CA ASP A 166 -3.63 -22.74 -6.37
C ASP A 166 -2.37 -22.26 -7.10
N ASN A 167 -2.21 -20.95 -7.18
CA ASN A 167 -1.04 -20.31 -7.77
C ASN A 167 -0.38 -19.42 -6.70
N PRO A 168 0.69 -19.91 -6.04
CA PRO A 168 1.33 -19.21 -4.93
C PRO A 168 2.24 -18.08 -5.43
N PHE A 169 2.12 -16.90 -4.82
CA PHE A 169 2.93 -15.72 -5.15
C PHE A 169 3.43 -15.00 -3.91
N ILE A 170 4.50 -14.23 -4.12
CA ILE A 170 4.98 -13.24 -3.16
C ILE A 170 4.75 -11.88 -3.80
N ILE A 171 4.02 -11.01 -3.11
CA ILE A 171 3.79 -9.63 -3.56
C ILE A 171 5.14 -8.91 -3.69
N ARG A 172 5.28 -8.24 -4.83
CA ARG A 172 6.35 -7.28 -5.09
C ARG A 172 5.71 -5.97 -5.47
N VAL A 173 5.77 -5.00 -4.58
CA VAL A 173 5.22 -3.66 -4.84
C VAL A 173 6.33 -2.83 -5.49
N SER A 174 5.97 -2.10 -6.54
CA SER A 174 6.78 -1.01 -7.06
C SER A 174 5.95 0.25 -6.96
N GLN A 175 6.40 1.21 -6.17
CA GLN A 175 5.81 2.54 -6.17
C GLN A 175 6.04 3.20 -7.53
N ARG A 176 5.00 3.82 -8.08
CA ARG A 176 5.08 4.70 -9.23
C ARG A 176 4.40 6.01 -8.84
N PRO A 177 5.03 7.17 -9.10
CA PRO A 177 4.36 8.45 -8.89
C PRO A 177 3.03 8.43 -9.60
N SER A 178 1.97 8.87 -8.93
CA SER A 178 0.66 8.79 -9.54
C SER A 178 0.57 9.76 -10.74
N PRO A 179 -0.10 9.36 -11.83
CA PRO A 179 -0.16 10.19 -13.03
C PRO A 179 -1.11 11.37 -12.82
N GLY A 180 -0.63 12.60 -12.97
CA GLY A 180 -1.48 13.78 -12.94
C GLY A 180 -0.77 15.02 -12.40
N PRO A 181 -1.47 16.17 -12.34
CA PRO A 181 -0.98 17.30 -11.56
C PRO A 181 -0.90 16.91 -10.07
N PRO A 182 0.04 17.50 -9.30
CA PRO A 182 0.12 17.30 -7.84
C PRO A 182 -1.20 17.59 -7.10
N GLU A 183 -1.99 18.49 -7.67
CA GLU A 183 -3.27 18.94 -7.15
C GLU A 183 -4.30 17.80 -7.11
N GLY A 184 -4.56 17.29 -5.90
CA GLY A 184 -5.55 16.23 -5.65
C GLY A 184 -4.96 14.82 -5.66
N ASN A 185 -3.63 14.70 -5.78
CA ASN A 185 -2.93 13.43 -5.77
C ASN A 185 -2.48 13.02 -4.35
N TYR A 186 -3.35 13.18 -3.37
CA TYR A 186 -3.07 12.84 -1.98
C TYR A 186 -3.74 11.52 -1.65
N MET A 187 -3.02 10.60 -1.04
CA MET A 187 -3.61 9.34 -0.58
C MET A 187 -4.66 9.61 0.49
N GLU A 188 -5.84 9.01 0.35
CA GLU A 188 -6.97 9.26 1.25
C GLU A 188 -6.62 8.88 2.70
N GLU A 189 -5.94 7.76 2.88
CA GLU A 189 -5.47 7.32 4.19
C GLU A 189 -4.40 8.24 4.79
N THR A 190 -3.50 8.83 3.98
CA THR A 190 -2.54 9.84 4.48
C THR A 190 -3.29 11.04 5.00
N VAL A 191 -4.26 11.54 4.21
CA VAL A 191 -5.08 12.70 4.60
C VAL A 191 -5.81 12.42 5.91
N GLU A 192 -6.49 11.28 6.03
CA GLU A 192 -7.23 10.92 7.22
C GLU A 192 -6.31 10.78 8.45
N SER A 193 -5.22 10.04 8.31
CA SER A 193 -4.30 9.77 9.42
C SER A 193 -3.53 11.01 9.87
N PHE A 194 -3.00 11.82 8.94
CA PHE A 194 -2.29 13.05 9.28
C PHE A 194 -3.24 14.10 9.87
N SER A 195 -4.46 14.20 9.35
CA SER A 195 -5.47 15.10 9.92
C SER A 195 -5.79 14.74 11.37
N ARG A 196 -5.96 13.45 11.67
CA ARG A 196 -6.15 12.96 13.04
C ARG A 196 -4.97 13.30 13.95
N ILE A 197 -3.73 13.11 13.49
CA ILE A 197 -2.51 13.46 14.25
C ILE A 197 -2.51 14.96 14.60
N ALA A 198 -2.82 15.82 13.63
CA ALA A 198 -2.87 17.26 13.86
C ALA A 198 -4.00 17.64 14.83
N GLU A 199 -5.21 17.11 14.63
CA GLU A 199 -6.36 17.38 15.51
C GLU A 199 -6.09 16.94 16.95
N ASP A 200 -5.58 15.73 17.15
CA ASP A 200 -5.28 15.17 18.47
C ASP A 200 -4.19 15.95 19.23
N THR A 201 -3.37 16.74 18.52
CA THR A 201 -2.24 17.49 19.08
C THR A 201 -2.39 19.01 18.94
N SER A 202 -3.58 19.50 18.54
CA SER A 202 -3.83 20.93 18.27
C SER A 202 -2.89 21.56 17.22
N GLY A 203 -2.41 20.74 16.28
CA GLY A 203 -1.63 21.15 15.13
C GLY A 203 -2.49 21.66 13.97
N LYS A 204 -1.80 21.96 12.85
CA LYS A 204 -2.41 22.42 11.60
C LYS A 204 -2.24 21.34 10.53
N VAL A 205 -3.22 21.23 9.65
CA VAL A 205 -3.16 20.39 8.45
C VAL A 205 -2.97 21.28 7.24
N LEU A 206 -1.83 21.16 6.57
CA LEU A 206 -1.52 21.86 5.33
C LEU A 206 -1.26 20.85 4.21
N TYR A 207 -1.70 21.20 3.00
CA TYR A 207 -1.42 20.43 1.79
C TYR A 207 -0.32 21.14 1.03
N SER A 208 0.63 20.40 0.49
CA SER A 208 1.66 20.96 -0.38
C SER A 208 1.68 20.29 -1.74
N GLN A 209 2.05 21.05 -2.77
CA GLN A 209 2.31 20.50 -4.11
C GLN A 209 3.71 19.88 -4.24
N GLY A 210 4.50 19.82 -3.15
CA GLY A 210 5.90 19.40 -3.16
C GLY A 210 6.85 20.55 -3.50
N GLU A 211 8.12 20.22 -3.66
CA GLU A 211 9.20 21.10 -4.08
C GLU A 211 9.28 22.40 -3.24
N GLU A 212 9.22 23.57 -3.87
CA GLU A 212 9.29 24.88 -3.20
C GLU A 212 8.05 25.16 -2.33
N ASP A 213 6.89 24.55 -2.64
CA ASP A 213 5.66 24.83 -1.89
C ASP A 213 5.74 24.29 -0.45
N ILE A 214 6.56 23.27 -0.18
CA ILE A 214 6.80 22.76 1.18
C ILE A 214 7.34 23.87 2.08
N LEU A 215 8.27 24.68 1.57
CA LEU A 215 8.85 25.81 2.29
C LEU A 215 7.79 26.87 2.61
N THR A 216 6.85 27.08 1.69
CA THR A 216 5.72 28.00 1.90
C THR A 216 4.82 27.52 3.04
N ARG A 217 4.53 26.21 3.12
CA ARG A 217 3.74 25.63 4.21
C ARG A 217 4.46 25.68 5.55
N ILE A 218 5.78 25.46 5.57
CA ILE A 218 6.58 25.63 6.78
C ILE A 218 6.55 27.09 7.25
N GLU A 219 6.68 28.07 6.33
CA GLU A 219 6.59 29.49 6.66
C GLU A 219 5.22 29.84 7.26
N GLU A 220 4.12 29.29 6.73
CA GLU A 220 2.76 29.47 7.25
C GLU A 220 2.60 28.94 8.69
N ILE A 221 3.22 27.79 9.01
CA ILE A 221 3.21 27.24 10.37
C ILE A 221 4.02 28.12 11.32
N LEU A 222 5.19 28.59 10.89
CA LEU A 222 6.11 29.36 11.74
C LEU A 222 5.70 30.84 11.91
N SER A 223 4.90 31.39 11.00
CA SER A 223 4.52 32.81 11.02
C SER A 223 3.42 33.16 12.02
N ASP A 224 2.71 32.16 12.55
CA ASP A 224 1.49 32.34 13.36
C ASP A 224 1.75 32.19 14.87
N GLU A 225 2.79 32.83 15.41
CA GLU A 225 3.27 32.43 16.74
C GLU A 225 3.60 33.56 17.71
N GLU A 226 3.20 33.28 18.95
CA GLU A 226 3.50 34.02 20.17
C GLU A 226 4.52 33.21 21.01
N GLY A 227 5.20 33.85 21.96
CA GLY A 227 6.16 33.21 22.86
C GLY A 227 7.56 33.81 22.77
N ARG A 228 8.47 33.33 23.63
CA ARG A 228 9.86 33.82 23.67
C ARG A 228 10.88 32.79 23.20
N GLN A 229 10.59 31.50 23.32
CA GLN A 229 11.50 30.43 22.93
C GLN A 229 10.77 29.41 22.06
N LEU A 230 11.47 28.86 21.08
CA LEU A 230 10.94 27.85 20.17
C LEU A 230 11.80 26.59 20.20
N ASP A 231 11.15 25.46 20.41
CA ASP A 231 11.66 24.13 20.10
C ASP A 231 10.91 23.60 18.88
N LEU A 232 11.63 23.44 17.78
CA LEU A 232 11.09 22.98 16.50
C LEU A 232 11.75 21.66 16.12
N VAL A 233 10.95 20.61 15.92
CA VAL A 233 11.43 19.36 15.31
C VAL A 233 10.80 19.20 13.93
N ILE A 234 11.63 18.94 12.93
CA ILE A 234 11.17 18.53 11.60
C ILE A 234 11.14 17.01 11.56
N ALA A 235 9.96 16.42 11.45
CA ALA A 235 9.74 14.99 11.24
C ALA A 235 9.58 14.74 9.74
N LEU A 236 10.60 14.17 9.10
CA LEU A 236 10.75 14.14 7.66
C LEU A 236 10.77 12.70 7.12
N ASP A 237 9.86 12.39 6.21
CA ASP A 237 9.97 11.21 5.37
C ASP A 237 11.32 11.24 4.61
N SER A 238 12.00 10.10 4.58
CA SER A 238 13.27 9.91 3.88
C SER A 238 13.29 8.70 2.95
N THR A 239 12.12 8.24 2.52
CA THR A 239 11.95 7.23 1.47
C THR A 239 12.17 7.83 0.08
N GLN A 240 11.96 7.04 -0.98
CA GLN A 240 12.25 7.47 -2.35
C GLN A 240 11.26 8.53 -2.88
N SER A 241 10.02 8.59 -2.38
CA SER A 241 9.02 9.60 -2.80
C SER A 241 9.55 11.02 -2.68
N MET A 242 10.33 11.28 -1.63
CA MET A 242 10.93 12.57 -1.29
C MET A 242 12.14 12.99 -2.16
N GLU A 243 12.49 12.25 -3.21
CA GLU A 243 13.69 12.52 -4.03
C GLU A 243 13.68 13.91 -4.69
N ASN A 244 12.50 14.36 -5.14
CA ASN A 244 12.33 15.67 -5.79
C ASN A 244 12.24 16.84 -4.78
N ASP A 245 11.74 16.58 -3.58
CA ASP A 245 11.51 17.58 -2.54
C ASP A 245 12.76 17.88 -1.71
N MET A 246 13.57 16.85 -1.47
CA MET A 246 14.75 16.95 -0.60
C MET A 246 15.77 18.03 -1.02
N PRO A 247 16.04 18.30 -2.32
CA PRO A 247 16.90 19.41 -2.73
C PRO A 247 16.42 20.78 -2.24
N TYR A 248 15.11 21.08 -2.33
CA TYR A 248 14.56 22.36 -1.89
C TYR A 248 14.69 22.55 -0.37
N LEU A 249 14.43 21.49 0.40
CA LEU A 249 14.65 21.49 1.84
C LEU A 249 16.12 21.73 2.18
N ARG A 250 17.05 21.03 1.52
CA ARG A 250 18.50 21.19 1.75
C ARG A 250 18.98 22.62 1.49
N ASP A 251 18.51 23.22 0.40
CA ASP A 251 19.03 24.49 -0.09
C ASP A 251 18.41 25.71 0.60
N HIS A 252 17.20 25.59 1.16
CA HIS A 252 16.41 26.76 1.60
C HIS A 252 15.81 26.68 3.00
N LEU A 253 15.72 25.51 3.64
CA LEU A 253 15.05 25.39 4.94
C LEU A 253 15.77 26.17 6.05
N GLY A 254 17.11 26.18 6.05
CA GLY A 254 17.90 26.92 7.04
C GLY A 254 17.60 28.42 7.00
N ASP A 255 17.67 29.03 5.81
CA ASP A 255 17.38 30.45 5.59
C ASP A 255 15.92 30.81 5.94
N LEU A 256 14.98 29.91 5.62
CA LEU A 256 13.57 30.08 5.96
C LEU A 256 13.37 30.14 7.47
N ILE A 257 13.90 29.17 8.21
CA ILE A 257 13.78 29.12 9.67
C ILE A 257 14.44 30.36 10.27
N GLU A 258 15.62 30.76 9.80
CA GLU A 258 16.32 31.94 10.33
C GLU A 258 15.48 33.21 10.17
N ARG A 259 14.92 33.42 8.98
CA ARG A 259 14.08 34.60 8.68
C ARG A 259 12.79 34.61 9.51
N THR A 260 12.10 33.49 9.61
CA THR A 260 10.78 33.38 10.24
C THR A 260 10.83 33.42 11.77
N THR A 261 11.97 33.04 12.36
CA THR A 261 12.10 32.90 13.82
C THR A 261 12.89 34.03 14.50
N THR A 262 13.19 35.13 13.78
CA THR A 262 13.92 36.30 14.32
C THR A 262 13.28 36.95 15.55
N GLY A 263 11.98 36.74 15.78
CA GLY A 263 11.27 37.26 16.96
C GLY A 263 11.49 36.49 18.26
N PHE A 264 12.06 35.28 18.20
CA PHE A 264 12.32 34.44 19.37
C PHE A 264 13.67 34.78 20.01
N ASP A 265 13.74 34.77 21.35
CA ASP A 265 15.00 34.92 22.09
C ASP A 265 15.93 33.71 21.89
N ARG A 266 15.34 32.52 21.69
CA ARG A 266 16.06 31.26 21.51
C ARG A 266 15.25 30.30 20.64
N VAL A 267 15.91 29.75 19.63
CA VAL A 267 15.36 28.72 18.74
C VAL A 267 16.27 27.50 18.81
N ARG A 268 15.67 26.33 19.04
CA ARG A 268 16.35 25.04 18.96
C ARG A 268 15.67 24.19 17.89
N ILE A 269 16.47 23.66 16.98
CA ILE A 269 15.99 22.90 15.83
C ILE A 269 16.47 21.46 15.97
N GLY A 270 15.55 20.52 15.86
CA GLY A 270 15.77 19.09 15.85
C GLY A 270 15.26 18.45 14.57
N PHE A 271 15.73 17.25 14.26
CA PHE A 271 15.23 16.46 13.15
C PHE A 271 14.96 15.04 13.60
N VAL A 272 13.83 14.50 13.17
CA VAL A 272 13.63 13.06 13.09
C VAL A 272 13.35 12.75 11.64
N TYR A 273 14.10 11.83 11.05
CA TYR A 273 13.81 11.36 9.71
C TYR A 273 13.60 9.86 9.72
N TYR A 274 12.60 9.41 9.00
CA TYR A 274 12.07 8.06 9.09
C TYR A 274 11.91 7.43 7.72
N ARG A 275 11.82 6.11 7.73
CA ARG A 275 11.51 5.28 6.57
C ARG A 275 10.49 4.25 7.01
N ASP A 276 10.68 3.00 6.61
CA ASP A 276 9.86 1.90 7.06
C ASP A 276 10.66 0.75 7.73
N TYR A 277 9.94 -0.23 8.25
CA TYR A 277 10.48 -1.45 8.80
C TYR A 277 11.30 -2.24 7.78
N LEU A 278 12.33 -2.93 8.30
CA LEU A 278 13.25 -3.76 7.49
C LEU A 278 14.06 -2.97 6.46
N GLU A 279 14.11 -1.64 6.57
CA GLU A 279 15.01 -0.78 5.82
C GLU A 279 16.31 -0.50 6.59
N GLU A 280 17.18 0.37 6.04
CA GLU A 280 18.48 0.72 6.65
C GLU A 280 18.32 1.23 8.09
N TYR A 281 17.24 1.96 8.36
CA TYR A 281 16.85 2.41 9.68
C TYR A 281 15.35 2.69 9.68
N LEU A 282 14.73 2.53 10.85
CA LEU A 282 13.33 2.88 11.07
C LEU A 282 13.16 4.40 11.18
N TYR A 283 13.97 5.01 12.05
CA TYR A 283 14.12 6.45 12.17
C TYR A 283 15.52 6.80 12.67
N ARG A 284 15.92 8.06 12.52
CA ARG A 284 17.13 8.62 13.13
C ARG A 284 16.82 10.00 13.70
N ILE A 285 17.53 10.33 14.78
CA ILE A 285 17.37 11.58 15.51
C ILE A 285 18.63 12.42 15.34
N SER A 286 18.43 13.70 14.98
CA SER A 286 19.37 14.77 15.23
C SER A 286 18.80 15.65 16.33
N ASP A 287 19.43 15.60 17.50
CA ASP A 287 18.99 16.32 18.70
C ASP A 287 18.99 17.84 18.49
N PHE A 288 18.36 18.56 19.42
CA PHE A 288 18.24 20.02 19.40
C PHE A 288 19.58 20.73 19.29
N GLN A 289 19.66 21.62 18.30
CA GLN A 289 20.79 22.50 18.09
C GLN A 289 20.33 23.95 17.98
N THR A 290 21.17 24.87 18.45
CA THR A 290 20.91 26.30 18.33
C THR A 290 21.52 26.82 17.04
N GLY A 291 20.75 27.61 16.29
CA GLY A 291 21.17 28.16 14.99
C GLY A 291 20.79 27.27 13.81
N THR A 292 20.78 27.86 12.62
CA THR A 292 20.28 27.25 11.37
C THR A 292 21.38 26.62 10.51
N ASP A 293 22.65 26.93 10.80
CA ASP A 293 23.83 26.41 10.07
C ASP A 293 23.85 24.87 9.96
N VAL A 294 23.25 24.21 10.95
CA VAL A 294 23.24 22.75 11.09
C VAL A 294 22.15 22.07 10.27
N VAL A 295 21.14 22.82 9.81
CA VAL A 295 20.01 22.29 9.05
C VAL A 295 20.50 21.68 7.74
N GLY A 296 21.30 22.44 6.97
CA GLY A 296 21.88 21.96 5.72
C GLY A 296 22.75 20.72 5.91
N ASP A 297 23.54 20.68 6.98
CA ASP A 297 24.42 19.54 7.31
C ASP A 297 23.64 18.26 7.65
N VAL A 298 22.50 18.37 8.34
CA VAL A 298 21.61 17.24 8.65
C VAL A 298 20.96 16.75 7.36
N LEU A 299 20.33 17.63 6.59
CA LEU A 299 19.62 17.27 5.37
C LEU A 299 20.54 16.73 4.27
N ALA A 300 21.80 17.19 4.19
CA ALA A 300 22.80 16.67 3.26
C ALA A 300 23.18 15.20 3.53
N ARG A 301 22.91 14.69 4.73
CA ARG A 301 23.15 13.27 5.10
C ARG A 301 21.96 12.38 4.75
N ILE A 302 20.79 12.98 4.48
CA ILE A 302 19.58 12.24 4.14
C ILE A 302 19.60 11.93 2.65
N ARG A 303 19.57 10.64 2.35
CA ARG A 303 19.40 10.11 0.99
C ARG A 303 17.97 9.56 0.90
N PRO A 304 17.07 10.22 0.13
CA PRO A 304 15.74 9.70 -0.16
C PRO A 304 15.88 8.37 -0.92
N THR A 305 15.67 7.26 -0.23
CA THR A 305 15.80 5.91 -0.79
C THR A 305 14.99 4.94 0.06
N GLY A 306 14.47 3.88 -0.55
CA GLY A 306 13.64 2.91 0.17
C GLY A 306 12.16 3.26 0.02
N GLY A 307 11.35 2.87 1.00
CA GLY A 307 9.89 2.97 0.97
C GLY A 307 9.26 2.01 -0.02
N ARG A 308 9.79 0.78 -0.19
CA ARG A 308 9.34 -0.18 -1.22
C ARG A 308 7.81 -0.31 -1.33
N ASP A 309 7.14 -0.17 -0.20
CA ASP A 309 5.71 -0.19 0.00
C ASP A 309 5.27 0.90 0.97
N ILE A 310 3.97 1.19 0.94
CA ILE A 310 3.24 1.97 1.94
C ILE A 310 2.43 0.96 2.75
N PRO A 311 2.13 1.22 4.04
CA PRO A 311 2.42 2.43 4.85
C PRO A 311 3.86 2.57 5.37
N GLU A 312 4.17 3.70 6.03
CA GLU A 312 5.49 4.02 6.60
C GLU A 312 5.49 4.10 8.15
N ALA A 313 6.68 4.22 8.77
CA ALA A 313 6.88 4.23 10.22
C ALA A 313 6.69 5.62 10.88
N VAL A 314 5.64 6.34 10.48
CA VAL A 314 5.32 7.70 10.95
C VAL A 314 5.14 7.75 12.47
N ASN A 315 4.38 6.80 13.04
CA ASN A 315 4.10 6.77 14.49
C ASN A 315 5.37 6.55 15.31
N GLU A 316 6.26 5.68 14.84
CA GLU A 316 7.55 5.39 15.47
C GLU A 316 8.43 6.65 15.49
N ALA A 317 8.42 7.42 14.39
CA ALA A 317 9.16 8.67 14.27
C ALA A 317 8.63 9.76 15.20
N LEU A 318 7.31 9.97 15.21
CA LEU A 318 6.66 10.96 16.08
C LEU A 318 6.84 10.62 17.56
N TYR A 319 6.61 9.37 17.94
CA TYR A 319 6.84 8.94 19.33
C TYR A 319 8.30 9.12 19.73
N ALA A 320 9.25 8.81 18.85
CA ALA A 320 10.66 9.04 19.10
C ALA A 320 11.01 10.53 19.24
N ALA A 321 10.36 11.42 18.47
CA ALA A 321 10.51 12.87 18.60
C ALA A 321 9.97 13.38 19.94
N LEU A 322 8.85 12.85 20.39
CA LEU A 322 8.20 13.27 21.62
C LEU A 322 8.98 12.82 22.87
N GLU A 323 9.48 11.59 22.87
CA GLU A 323 10.11 10.98 24.05
C GLU A 323 11.61 11.26 24.21
N ASN A 324 12.34 11.46 23.09
CA ASN A 324 13.80 11.55 23.15
C ASN A 324 14.36 12.97 23.10
N PHE A 325 13.53 13.97 22.79
CA PHE A 325 13.95 15.36 22.76
C PHE A 325 13.73 16.02 24.12
N ALA A 326 14.72 16.80 24.57
CA ALA A 326 14.61 17.58 25.80
C ALA A 326 13.86 18.90 25.54
N TRP A 327 12.53 18.84 25.45
CA TRP A 327 11.63 19.99 25.30
C TRP A 327 11.76 20.95 26.50
N MET A 328 12.07 22.21 26.25
CA MET A 328 12.29 23.24 27.28
C MET A 328 11.63 24.58 26.94
N ALA A 329 11.29 24.83 25.67
CA ALA A 329 10.66 26.06 25.25
C ALA A 329 9.20 26.16 25.73
N ASP A 330 8.66 27.38 25.71
CA ASP A 330 7.23 27.65 25.84
C ASP A 330 6.47 27.35 24.55
N ASN A 331 7.14 27.48 23.40
CA ASN A 331 6.60 27.09 22.10
C ASN A 331 7.25 25.81 21.59
N ARG A 332 6.47 24.73 21.42
CA ARG A 332 6.96 23.39 21.08
C ARG A 332 6.19 22.82 19.91
N LYS A 333 6.92 22.46 18.85
CA LYS A 333 6.30 22.02 17.60
C LYS A 333 7.05 20.86 16.96
N ILE A 334 6.28 19.95 16.39
CA ILE A 334 6.74 19.05 15.35
C ILE A 334 6.08 19.48 14.04
N ILE A 335 6.84 19.53 12.94
CA ILE A 335 6.30 19.60 11.59
C ILE A 335 6.57 18.26 10.91
N LEU A 336 5.53 17.46 10.72
CA LEU A 336 5.55 16.21 9.97
C LEU A 336 5.39 16.49 8.48
N ILE A 337 6.27 15.95 7.66
CA ILE A 337 6.28 16.09 6.20
C ILE A 337 6.39 14.69 5.59
N GLY A 338 5.44 14.32 4.72
CA GLY A 338 5.43 13.03 4.01
C GLY A 338 4.18 12.85 3.14
N ASP A 339 4.19 11.82 2.29
CA ASP A 339 3.10 11.46 1.37
C ASP A 339 2.38 10.16 1.77
N ALA A 340 2.94 9.36 2.68
CA ALA A 340 2.41 8.06 3.09
C ALA A 340 1.77 8.04 4.51
N PRO A 341 0.70 7.26 4.74
CA PRO A 341 0.13 7.07 6.07
C PRO A 341 1.05 6.28 7.01
N PRO A 342 0.83 6.34 8.35
CA PRO A 342 1.37 5.36 9.28
C PRO A 342 0.80 3.96 9.01
N HIS A 343 1.50 2.92 9.42
CA HIS A 343 0.92 1.57 9.44
C HIS A 343 -0.39 1.49 10.27
N PRO A 344 -1.48 0.88 9.73
CA PRO A 344 -2.78 0.79 10.39
C PRO A 344 -2.79 -0.17 11.58
N ARG A 345 -1.77 -1.03 11.69
CA ARG A 345 -1.51 -1.89 12.84
C ARG A 345 -0.07 -1.66 13.31
N PRO A 346 0.16 -1.55 14.62
CA PRO A 346 1.51 -1.49 15.18
C PRO A 346 2.33 -2.71 14.73
N ARG A 347 3.46 -2.45 14.08
CA ARG A 347 4.46 -3.51 13.79
C ARG A 347 5.49 -3.64 14.91
N GLY A 348 5.58 -2.62 15.77
CA GLY A 348 6.35 -2.59 17.00
C GLY A 348 5.47 -2.43 18.24
N LYS A 349 5.99 -1.70 19.23
CA LYS A 349 5.26 -1.39 20.47
C LYS A 349 4.46 -0.09 20.39
N ILE A 350 4.75 0.74 19.40
CA ILE A 350 4.26 2.11 19.33
C ILE A 350 2.89 2.13 18.68
N THR A 351 1.97 2.89 19.25
CA THR A 351 0.61 3.07 18.74
C THR A 351 0.33 4.55 18.50
N ALA A 352 -0.68 4.87 17.69
CA ALA A 352 -1.14 6.25 17.52
C ALA A 352 -1.58 6.89 18.85
N GLU A 353 -2.19 6.10 19.76
CA GLU A 353 -2.56 6.58 21.09
C GLU A 353 -1.34 6.99 21.92
N MET A 354 -0.24 6.22 21.85
CA MET A 354 1.00 6.58 22.53
C MET A 354 1.60 7.89 21.99
N VAL A 355 1.48 8.17 20.69
CA VAL A 355 1.90 9.44 20.09
C VAL A 355 1.06 10.59 20.66
N LYS A 356 -0.26 10.42 20.70
CA LYS A 356 -1.19 11.41 21.27
C LYS A 356 -0.90 11.69 22.75
N GLU A 357 -0.75 10.65 23.56
CA GLU A 357 -0.43 10.76 24.98
C GLU A 357 0.90 11.51 25.18
N ALA A 358 1.96 11.10 24.48
CA ALA A 358 3.27 11.74 24.58
C ALA A 358 3.26 13.21 24.11
N ALA A 359 2.50 13.55 23.07
CA ALA A 359 2.33 14.92 22.60
C ALA A 359 1.63 15.79 23.65
N SER A 360 0.59 15.26 24.30
CA SER A 360 -0.11 15.93 25.38
C SER A 360 0.77 16.11 26.62
N GLU A 361 1.55 15.10 27.01
CA GLU A 361 2.45 15.18 28.17
C GLU A 361 3.57 16.20 27.96
N ASN A 362 4.07 16.32 26.73
CA ASN A 362 5.13 17.27 26.37
C ASN A 362 4.60 18.65 25.94
N ASP A 363 3.27 18.85 25.85
CA ASP A 363 2.65 20.09 25.36
C ASP A 363 3.21 20.48 23.97
N VAL A 364 3.27 19.51 23.05
CA VAL A 364 3.84 19.65 21.70
C VAL A 364 2.72 19.59 20.67
N ALA A 365 2.62 20.62 19.83
CA ALA A 365 1.72 20.61 18.68
C ALA A 365 2.37 19.90 17.48
N VAL A 366 1.67 18.95 16.86
CA VAL A 366 2.16 18.26 15.65
C VAL A 366 1.43 18.83 14.43
N HIS A 367 2.09 19.72 13.71
CA HIS A 367 1.62 20.21 12.42
C HIS A 367 1.98 19.20 11.34
N VAL A 368 1.13 19.04 10.33
CA VAL A 368 1.33 18.10 9.23
C VAL A 368 1.30 18.84 7.90
N ILE A 369 2.25 18.50 7.03
CA ILE A 369 2.31 18.92 5.63
C ILE A 369 2.17 17.65 4.80
N ILE A 370 1.02 17.49 4.17
CA ILE A 370 0.68 16.32 3.34
C ILE A 370 1.18 16.59 1.92
N LEU A 371 2.00 15.66 1.41
CA LEU A 371 2.56 15.69 0.07
C LEU A 371 1.77 14.79 -0.90
N PRO A 372 1.81 15.07 -2.21
CA PRO A 372 1.22 14.22 -3.23
C PRO A 372 2.06 12.94 -3.41
N HIS A 373 1.43 11.84 -3.82
CA HIS A 373 2.06 10.52 -3.98
C HIS A 373 2.47 10.16 -5.42
#